data_AF-A0A3E0NNZ5-F1
#
_entry.id   AF-A0A3E0NNZ5-F1
#
_cell.length_a   1.000
_cell.length_b   1.000
_cell.length_c   1.000
_cell.angle_alpha   90.00
_cell.angle_beta   90.00
_cell.angle_gamma   90.00
#
_symmetry.space_group_name_H-M   'P 1'
#
loop_
_entity.id
_entity.type
_entity.pdbx_description
1 polymer ?
#
loop_
_entity_poly.entity_id
_entity_poly.type
_entity_poly.pdbx_seq_one_letter_code
_entity_poly.pdbx_strand_id
1 'polypeptide(L)'
;MGARDRRRPQASAPATPAVSQPPALHAQLQQLVGRLVAGGLTLRQAKNEFERQFLIAALRAHGGSLGRSAEALGIHRNTLRNRLGSLNIKTVDYAPIRARRDD
;
A
#
# COMPACT_ATOMS: atom_id res chain seq x y z
N MET A 1 36.59 40.93 24.30
CA MET A 1 35.77 41.62 23.28
C MET A 1 35.91 40.84 21.98
N GLY A 2 34.83 40.25 21.46
CA GLY A 2 34.86 39.55 20.17
C GLY A 2 34.21 38.16 20.14
N ALA A 3 32.96 38.05 20.59
CA ALA A 3 32.12 36.91 20.25
C ALA A 3 31.84 36.91 18.74
N ARG A 4 32.15 35.81 18.04
CA ARG A 4 31.63 35.48 16.71
C ARG A 4 31.40 33.97 16.68
N ASP A 5 30.28 33.54 17.25
CA ASP A 5 29.00 33.42 16.57
C ASP A 5 28.96 32.21 15.63
N ARG A 6 28.02 31.33 15.97
CA ARG A 6 27.82 29.99 15.46
C ARG A 6 27.23 30.08 14.06
N ARG A 7 27.86 29.48 13.06
CA ARG A 7 27.11 29.00 11.88
C ARG A 7 27.54 27.58 11.54
N ARG A 8 26.87 26.63 12.20
CA ARG A 8 26.63 25.29 11.64
C ARG A 8 25.96 25.49 10.28
N PRO A 9 26.49 24.97 9.17
CA PRO A 9 25.67 24.80 7.98
C PRO A 9 24.62 23.72 8.32
N GLN A 10 23.36 24.14 8.46
CA GLN A 10 22.24 23.21 8.40
C GLN A 10 22.16 22.72 6.96
N ALA A 11 22.79 21.57 6.69
CA ALA A 11 22.51 20.82 5.48
C ALA A 11 21.05 20.39 5.56
N SER A 12 20.26 20.96 4.66
CA SER A 12 18.84 20.76 4.47
C SER A 12 18.47 19.28 4.55
N ALA A 13 17.45 18.98 5.35
CA ALA A 13 16.82 17.67 5.38
C ALA A 13 16.49 17.19 3.95
N PRO A 14 16.60 15.88 3.66
CA PRO A 14 16.26 15.38 2.34
C PRO A 14 14.78 15.66 2.09
N ALA A 15 14.51 16.41 1.01
CA ALA A 15 13.18 16.47 0.44
C ALA A 15 12.73 15.02 0.19
N THR A 16 11.68 14.60 0.89
CA THR A 16 11.01 13.34 0.57
C THR A 16 10.64 13.39 -0.91
N PRO A 17 10.86 12.32 -1.69
CA PRO A 17 10.38 12.28 -3.05
C PRO A 17 8.85 12.29 -2.97
N ALA A 18 8.26 13.46 -3.20
CA ALA A 18 6.84 13.62 -3.36
C ALA A 18 6.46 12.79 -4.59
N VAL A 19 6.00 11.56 -4.35
CA VAL A 19 5.33 10.73 -5.34
C VAL A 19 4.32 11.65 -6.00
N SER A 20 4.56 12.01 -7.26
CA SER A 20 3.73 12.95 -8.02
C SER A 20 2.41 12.26 -8.34
N GLN A 21 1.57 12.12 -7.34
CA GLN A 21 0.22 11.58 -7.49
C GLN A 21 -0.65 12.69 -8.08
N PRO A 22 -1.55 12.37 -9.03
CA PRO A 22 -2.50 13.35 -9.53
C PRO A 22 -3.29 13.93 -8.33
N PRO A 23 -3.52 15.25 -8.27
CA PRO A 23 -4.10 15.92 -7.10
C PRO A 23 -5.46 15.35 -6.67
N ALA A 24 -6.20 14.74 -7.62
CA ALA A 24 -7.46 14.04 -7.36
C ALA A 24 -7.29 12.83 -6.42
N LEU A 25 -6.22 12.04 -6.57
CA LEU A 25 -5.96 10.87 -5.73
C LEU A 25 -5.68 11.31 -4.29
N HIS A 26 -4.87 12.37 -4.11
CA HIS A 26 -4.54 12.88 -2.79
C HIS A 26 -5.79 13.31 -2.01
N ALA A 27 -6.70 14.05 -2.67
CA ALA A 27 -7.96 14.45 -2.07
C ALA A 27 -8.86 13.25 -1.71
N GLN A 28 -8.97 12.25 -2.61
CA GLN A 28 -9.73 11.03 -2.35
C GLN A 28 -9.17 10.23 -1.17
N LEU A 29 -7.84 10.16 -1.04
CA LEU A 29 -7.18 9.45 0.05
C LEU A 29 -7.40 10.16 1.39
N GLN A 30 -7.32 11.49 1.43
CA GLN A 30 -7.64 12.27 2.64
C GLN A 30 -9.08 12.03 3.11
N GLN A 31 -10.05 12.02 2.19
CA GLN A 31 -11.46 11.73 2.50
C GLN A 31 -11.65 10.29 3.01
N LEU A 32 -10.93 9.32 2.46
CA LEU A 32 -10.96 7.93 2.95
C LEU A 32 -10.37 7.85 4.38
N VAL A 33 -9.21 8.45 4.62
CA VAL A 33 -8.57 8.46 5.94
C VAL A 33 -9.47 9.10 6.99
N GLY A 34 -10.10 10.23 6.68
CA GLY A 34 -11.06 10.87 7.58
C GLY A 34 -12.21 9.94 7.99
N ARG A 35 -12.76 9.17 7.04
CA ARG A 35 -13.80 8.17 7.33
C ARG A 35 -13.31 7.00 8.19
N LEU A 36 -12.10 6.51 7.94
CA LEU A 36 -11.50 5.43 8.73
C LEU A 36 -11.27 5.85 10.19
N VAL A 37 -10.80 7.09 10.39
CA VAL A 37 -10.59 7.66 11.73
C VAL A 37 -11.93 7.91 12.43
N ALA A 38 -12.92 8.48 11.74
CA ALA A 38 -14.26 8.70 12.30
C ALA A 38 -14.97 7.38 12.66
N GLY A 39 -14.69 6.30 11.91
CA GLY A 39 -15.18 4.95 12.21
C GLY A 39 -14.46 4.26 13.37
N GLY A 40 -13.47 4.91 14.00
CA GLY A 40 -12.76 4.37 15.16
C GLY A 40 -11.77 3.24 14.83
N LEU A 41 -11.35 3.09 13.56
CA LEU A 41 -10.37 2.07 13.20
C LEU A 41 -8.99 2.43 13.74
N THR A 42 -8.33 1.44 14.33
CA THR A 42 -6.91 1.55 14.66
C THR A 42 -6.06 1.63 13.40
N LEU A 43 -4.86 2.22 13.49
CA LEU A 43 -3.90 2.25 12.39
C LEU A 43 -3.61 0.84 11.85
N ARG A 44 -3.55 -0.16 12.73
CA ARG A 44 -3.34 -1.56 12.33
C ARG A 44 -4.47 -2.08 11.47
N GLN A 45 -5.72 -1.84 11.86
CA GLN A 45 -6.89 -2.25 11.09
C GLN A 45 -6.96 -1.53 9.74
N ALA A 46 -6.74 -0.22 9.72
CA ALA A 46 -6.73 0.57 8.49
C ALA A 46 -5.65 0.09 7.50
N LYS A 47 -4.44 -0.19 8.00
CA LYS A 47 -3.35 -0.75 7.17
C LYS A 47 -3.70 -2.13 6.61
N ASN A 48 -4.24 -3.02 7.44
CA ASN A 48 -4.63 -4.35 7.01
C ASN A 48 -5.73 -4.32 5.95
N GLU A 49 -6.73 -3.46 6.10
CA GLU A 49 -7.81 -3.32 5.11
C GLU A 49 -7.28 -2.73 3.80
N PHE A 50 -6.47 -1.68 3.87
CA PHE A 50 -5.81 -1.12 2.69
C PHE A 50 -4.96 -2.18 1.98
N GLU A 51 -4.11 -2.89 2.72
CA GLU A 51 -3.23 -3.92 2.16
C GLU A 51 -4.06 -5.04 1.51
N ARG A 52 -5.13 -5.49 2.16
CA ARG A 52 -6.04 -6.50 1.61
C ARG A 52 -6.62 -6.06 0.27
N GLN A 53 -7.20 -4.87 0.21
CA GLN A 53 -7.81 -4.34 -1.01
C GLN A 53 -6.78 -4.14 -2.12
N PHE A 54 -5.59 -3.64 -1.77
CA PHE A 54 -4.50 -3.41 -2.71
C PHE A 54 -3.99 -4.71 -3.34
N LEU A 55 -3.76 -5.74 -2.53
CA LEU A 55 -3.32 -7.05 -3.02
C LEU A 55 -4.37 -7.73 -3.90
N ILE A 56 -5.65 -7.65 -3.54
CA ILE A 56 -6.74 -8.18 -4.38
C ILE A 56 -6.79 -7.46 -5.72
N ALA A 57 -6.68 -6.13 -5.73
CA ALA A 57 -6.68 -5.35 -6.97
C ALA A 57 -5.49 -5.71 -7.88
N ALA A 58 -4.29 -5.83 -7.31
CA ALA A 58 -3.10 -6.28 -8.04
C ALA A 58 -3.28 -7.69 -8.63
N LEU A 59 -3.77 -8.64 -7.83
CA LEU A 59 -4.03 -10.00 -8.29
C LEU A 59 -5.04 -10.04 -9.43
N ARG A 60 -6.14 -9.28 -9.32
CA ARG A 60 -7.15 -9.19 -10.39
C ARG A 60 -6.57 -8.57 -11.66
N ALA A 61 -5.76 -7.52 -11.55
CA ALA A 61 -5.11 -6.87 -12.68
C ALA A 61 -4.19 -7.83 -13.45
N HIS A 62 -3.60 -8.82 -12.77
CA HIS A 62 -2.76 -9.86 -13.38
C HIS A 62 -3.47 -11.21 -13.53
N GLY A 63 -4.81 -11.24 -13.54
CA GLY A 63 -5.59 -12.46 -13.82
C GLY A 63 -5.41 -13.58 -12.79
N GLY A 64 -5.11 -13.24 -11.54
CA GLY A 64 -4.88 -14.16 -10.44
C GLY A 64 -3.47 -14.78 -10.39
N SER A 65 -2.55 -14.35 -11.26
CA SER A 65 -1.17 -14.88 -11.24
C SER A 65 -0.36 -14.29 -10.08
N LEU A 66 -0.02 -15.13 -9.10
CA LEU A 66 0.83 -14.76 -7.97
C LEU A 66 2.21 -14.27 -8.40
N GLY A 67 2.83 -14.89 -9.40
CA GLY A 67 4.16 -14.52 -9.89
C GLY A 67 4.15 -13.12 -10.49
N ARG A 68 3.30 -12.90 -11.50
CA ARG A 68 3.16 -11.61 -12.18
C ARG A 68 2.74 -10.49 -11.22
N SER A 69 1.87 -10.80 -10.25
CA SER A 69 1.47 -9.82 -9.23
C SER A 69 2.60 -9.49 -8.28
N ALA A 70 3.40 -10.46 -7.86
CA ALA A 70 4.55 -10.23 -6.99
C ALA A 70 5.62 -9.36 -7.68
N GLU A 71 5.90 -9.65 -8.95
CA GLU A 71 6.79 -8.85 -9.80
C GLU A 71 6.30 -7.41 -9.94
N ALA A 72 5.02 -7.20 -10.26
CA ALA A 72 4.44 -5.86 -10.39
C ALA A 72 4.40 -5.09 -9.06
N LEU A 73 4.22 -5.78 -7.95
CA LEU A 73 4.27 -5.21 -6.60
C LEU A 73 5.71 -4.97 -6.10
N GLY A 74 6.73 -5.46 -6.82
CA GLY A 74 8.13 -5.35 -6.41
C GLY A 74 8.47 -6.15 -5.16
N ILE A 75 7.75 -7.24 -4.88
CA ILE A 75 7.97 -8.10 -3.72
C ILE A 75 8.20 -9.55 -4.13
N HIS A 76 8.87 -10.32 -3.27
CA HIS A 76 9.07 -11.73 -3.53
C HIS A 76 7.72 -12.50 -3.46
N ARG A 77 7.52 -13.50 -4.34
CA ARG A 77 6.31 -14.32 -4.38
C ARG A 77 5.95 -14.96 -3.04
N ASN A 78 6.95 -15.44 -2.27
CA ASN A 78 6.71 -16.02 -0.95
C ASN A 78 6.18 -14.97 0.04
N THR A 79 6.69 -13.73 -0.04
CA THR A 79 6.19 -12.62 0.78
C THR A 79 4.74 -12.30 0.43
N LEU A 80 4.41 -12.26 -0.86
CA LEU A 80 3.01 -12.11 -1.29
C LEU A 80 2.14 -13.25 -0.75
N ARG A 81 2.55 -14.51 -0.93
CA ARG A 81 1.80 -15.68 -0.44
C ARG A 81 1.55 -15.62 1.07
N ASN A 82 2.57 -15.26 1.85
CA ASN A 82 2.45 -15.12 3.30
C ASN A 82 1.46 -14.00 3.68
N ARG A 83 1.54 -12.84 3.01
CA ARG A 83 0.60 -11.73 3.21
C ARG A 83 -0.84 -12.14 2.90
N LEU A 84 -1.09 -12.88 1.82
CA LEU A 84 -2.42 -13.40 1.51
C LEU A 84 -2.95 -14.32 2.61
N GLY A 85 -2.11 -15.20 3.15
CA GLY A 85 -2.45 -16.06 4.28
C GLY A 85 -2.80 -15.26 5.54
N SER A 86 -1.95 -14.29 5.92
CA SER A 86 -2.16 -13.45 7.10
C SER A 86 -3.39 -12.56 7.02
N LEU A 87 -3.76 -12.11 5.80
CA LEU A 87 -4.94 -11.28 5.55
C LEU A 87 -6.19 -12.10 5.18
N ASN A 88 -6.09 -13.43 5.27
CA ASN A 88 -7.18 -14.38 4.96
C ASN A 88 -7.81 -14.13 3.57
N ILE A 89 -6.97 -13.86 2.57
CA ILE A 89 -7.37 -13.62 1.18
C ILE A 89 -7.36 -14.96 0.45
N LYS A 90 -8.52 -15.33 -0.09
CA LYS A 90 -8.73 -16.61 -0.78
C LYS A 90 -8.73 -16.41 -2.29
N THR A 91 -8.51 -17.48 -3.03
CA THR A 91 -8.58 -17.49 -4.50
C THR A 91 -9.91 -16.92 -5.00
N VAL A 92 -11.02 -17.18 -4.31
CA VAL A 92 -12.35 -16.63 -4.65
C VAL A 92 -12.41 -15.10 -4.66
N ASP A 93 -11.54 -14.42 -3.90
CA ASP A 93 -11.50 -12.96 -3.81
C ASP A 93 -10.90 -12.31 -5.06
N TYR A 94 -10.01 -13.00 -5.78
CA TYR A 94 -9.24 -12.41 -6.88
C TYR A 94 -9.20 -13.23 -8.18
N ALA A 95 -9.58 -14.50 -8.15
CA ALA A 95 -9.61 -15.35 -9.33
C ALA A 95 -10.74 -14.91 -10.29
N PRO A 96 -10.47 -14.87 -11.61
CA PRO A 96 -11.51 -14.59 -12.60
C PRO A 96 -12.59 -15.68 -12.57
N ILE A 97 -13.85 -15.28 -12.82
CA ILE A 97 -15.04 -16.15 -12.74
C ILE A 97 -14.88 -17.46 -13.53
N ARG A 98 -14.11 -17.45 -14.62
CA ARG A 98 -13.86 -18.61 -15.49
C ARG A 98 -12.97 -19.70 -14.87
N ALA A 99 -12.15 -19.37 -13.86
CA ALA A 99 -11.25 -20.31 -13.19
C ALA A 99 -11.91 -21.05 -12.00
N ARG A 100 -13.23 -20.87 -11.79
CA ARG A 100 -13.98 -21.42 -10.65
C ARG A 100 -14.56 -22.82 -10.90
N ARG A 101 -14.13 -23.52 -11.97
CA ARG A 101 -14.76 -24.77 -12.42
C ARG A 101 -14.01 -26.04 -12.04
N ASP A 102 -12.83 -25.93 -11.44
CA ASP A 102 -11.95 -27.06 -11.16
C ASP A 102 -11.48 -26.98 -9.69
N ASP A 103 -12.31 -27.50 -8.77
CA ASP A 103 -11.92 -27.91 -7.40
C ASP A 103 -11.60 -29.41 -7.41
#